data_AF-A0A523GFZ0-F1
#
_entry.id   AF-A0A523GFZ0-F1
#
_cell.length_a   1.000
_cell.length_b   1.000
_cell.length_c   1.000
_cell.angle_alpha   90.00
_cell.angle_beta   90.00
_cell.angle_gamma   90.00
#
_symmetry.space_group_name_H-M   'P 1'
#
loop_
_entity.id
_entity.type
_entity.pdbx_description
1 polymer ?
#
loop_
_entity_poly.entity_id
_entity_poly.type
_entity_poly.pdbx_seq_one_letter_code
_entity_poly.pdbx_strand_id
1 'polypeptide(L)'
;MLALDKAEDMLAVYFKKYGDYLLTGSETSQLELTLMKKEMSNVSSLYQSHRLFVYNSCIHVFHRLFVDEVEELDDETPTEDLLQENEKILSSYRMDSIYFHMNTVFDFLWLSYYDHYKVYRKVENYYNDLNLRSPQLLSNFHLFTFPSNFLILKMKRALRMNIEGELHQQNISLYDEKNVNKADVPQYYISVIYNALSAYYDNDYKSATKELTILVNDVSWKKYPNAMLEARILLVFIHYIARDMEQVKLASTSIQRQIRVIGREYCQIAFTFNQLLKTAMNDLKRNKADKVKELVGLLNIMQPTHFSPLKLVKIDEKLVQRLISSVATFA
;
A
#
# COMPACT_ATOMS: atom_id res chain seq x y z
N MET A 1 -15.91 -21.92 -22.80
CA MET A 1 -15.40 -20.60 -23.24
C MET A 1 -16.08 -19.51 -22.44
N LEU A 2 -17.39 -19.29 -22.59
CA LEU A 2 -18.14 -18.22 -21.90
C LEU A 2 -17.93 -18.11 -20.37
N ALA A 3 -17.88 -19.23 -19.64
CA ALA A 3 -17.68 -19.22 -18.18
C ALA A 3 -16.23 -18.87 -17.76
N LEU A 4 -15.24 -19.24 -18.58
CA LEU A 4 -13.84 -18.88 -18.36
C LEU A 4 -13.63 -17.40 -18.64
N ASP A 5 -14.18 -16.90 -19.76
CA ASP A 5 -14.09 -15.49 -20.13
C ASP A 5 -14.77 -14.62 -19.05
N LYS A 6 -15.96 -15.03 -18.58
CA LYS A 6 -16.63 -14.36 -17.46
C LYS A 6 -15.78 -14.35 -16.20
N ALA A 7 -15.13 -15.46 -15.85
CA ALA A 7 -14.30 -15.54 -14.65
C ALA A 7 -13.05 -14.65 -14.77
N GLU A 8 -12.43 -14.58 -15.95
CA GLU A 8 -11.29 -13.68 -16.18
C GLU A 8 -11.69 -12.20 -16.06
N ASP A 9 -12.84 -11.82 -16.63
CA ASP A 9 -13.40 -10.47 -16.48
C ASP A 9 -13.69 -10.14 -15.01
N MET A 10 -14.32 -11.08 -14.29
CA MET A 10 -14.60 -10.91 -12.86
C MET A 10 -13.33 -10.75 -12.03
N LEU A 11 -12.27 -11.48 -12.36
CA LEU A 11 -10.96 -11.35 -11.71
C LEU A 11 -10.39 -9.94 -11.87
N ALA A 12 -10.39 -9.43 -13.11
CA ALA A 12 -9.91 -8.08 -13.40
C ALA A 12 -10.73 -7.00 -12.69
N VAL A 13 -12.06 -7.13 -12.71
CA VAL A 13 -12.95 -6.18 -12.03
C VAL A 13 -12.75 -6.22 -10.51
N TYR A 14 -12.58 -7.41 -9.93
CA TYR A 14 -12.32 -7.57 -8.50
C TYR A 14 -11.05 -6.80 -8.07
N PHE A 15 -9.93 -6.97 -8.77
CA PHE A 15 -8.67 -6.30 -8.39
C PHE A 15 -8.71 -4.79 -8.61
N LYS A 16 -9.43 -4.32 -9.65
CA LYS A 16 -9.70 -2.89 -9.83
C LYS A 16 -10.50 -2.33 -8.66
N LYS A 17 -11.55 -3.04 -8.24
CA LYS A 17 -12.40 -2.65 -7.09
C LYS A 17 -11.62 -2.71 -5.78
N TYR A 18 -10.70 -3.65 -5.63
CA TYR A 18 -9.83 -3.73 -4.47
C TYR A 18 -8.96 -2.47 -4.33
N GLY A 19 -8.42 -1.93 -5.43
CA GLY A 19 -7.70 -0.67 -5.39
C GLY A 19 -8.54 0.49 -4.85
N ASP A 20 -9.84 0.53 -5.19
CA ASP A 20 -10.78 1.52 -4.65
C ASP A 20 -11.00 1.35 -3.15
N TYR A 21 -11.24 0.11 -2.71
CA TYR A 21 -11.38 -0.25 -1.31
C TYR A 21 -10.12 0.14 -0.54
N LEU A 22 -8.93 -0.19 -1.04
CA LEU A 22 -7.66 0.10 -0.40
C LEU A 22 -7.43 1.60 -0.17
N LEU A 23 -7.90 2.48 -1.06
CA LEU A 23 -7.75 3.94 -0.88
C LEU A 23 -8.89 4.60 -0.08
N THR A 24 -10.05 3.95 0.03
CA THR A 24 -11.23 4.53 0.69
C THR A 24 -11.49 3.96 2.07
N GLY A 25 -11.17 2.69 2.31
CA GLY A 25 -11.52 1.95 3.51
C GLY A 25 -13.04 1.85 3.73
N SER A 26 -13.84 1.98 2.67
CA SER A 26 -15.29 2.01 2.80
C SER A 26 -15.88 0.62 2.95
N GLU A 27 -16.74 0.44 3.96
CA GLU A 27 -17.50 -0.80 4.21
C GLU A 27 -18.33 -1.20 2.98
N THR A 28 -18.85 -0.23 2.23
CA THR A 28 -19.56 -0.50 0.97
C THR A 28 -18.67 -1.21 -0.06
N SER A 29 -17.42 -0.75 -0.23
CA SER A 29 -16.49 -1.39 -1.16
C SER A 29 -16.07 -2.77 -0.67
N GLN A 30 -15.93 -2.95 0.64
CA GLN A 30 -15.66 -4.26 1.25
C GLN A 30 -16.79 -5.25 0.95
N LEU A 31 -18.04 -4.86 1.18
CA LEU A 31 -19.22 -5.68 0.88
C LEU A 31 -19.27 -6.06 -0.60
N GLU A 32 -19.01 -5.12 -1.51
CA GLU A 32 -18.96 -5.39 -2.95
C GLU A 32 -17.89 -6.43 -3.30
N LEU A 33 -16.69 -6.35 -2.70
CA LEU A 33 -15.65 -7.36 -2.87
C LEU A 33 -16.08 -8.73 -2.35
N THR A 34 -16.75 -8.79 -1.20
CA THR A 34 -17.26 -10.06 -0.63
C THR A 34 -18.34 -10.67 -1.52
N LEU A 35 -19.22 -9.85 -2.11
CA LEU A 35 -20.21 -10.32 -3.09
C LEU A 35 -19.55 -10.85 -4.37
N MET A 36 -18.50 -10.18 -4.86
CA MET A 36 -17.73 -10.66 -6.02
C MET A 36 -17.00 -11.98 -5.74
N LYS A 37 -16.41 -12.14 -4.53
CA LYS A 37 -15.84 -13.42 -4.08
C LYS A 37 -16.87 -14.54 -4.20
N LYS A 38 -18.08 -14.33 -3.66
CA LYS A 38 -19.19 -15.31 -3.70
C LYS A 38 -19.65 -15.59 -5.12
N GLU A 39 -19.76 -14.58 -5.97
CA GLU A 39 -20.12 -14.77 -7.38
C GLU A 39 -19.08 -15.62 -8.12
N MET A 40 -17.78 -15.39 -7.86
CA MET A 40 -16.72 -16.19 -8.46
C MET A 40 -16.80 -17.66 -8.05
N SER A 41 -17.09 -17.94 -6.77
CA SER A 41 -17.31 -19.30 -6.28
C SER A 41 -18.48 -19.96 -7.01
N ASN A 42 -19.58 -19.23 -7.19
CA ASN A 42 -20.75 -19.72 -7.91
C ASN A 42 -20.40 -20.08 -9.36
N VAL A 43 -19.74 -19.18 -10.10
CA VAL A 43 -19.33 -19.43 -11.49
C VAL A 43 -18.38 -20.64 -11.59
N SER A 44 -17.44 -20.75 -10.65
CA SER A 44 -16.46 -21.83 -10.61
C SER A 44 -17.09 -23.19 -10.25
N SER A 45 -18.13 -23.20 -9.41
CA SER A 45 -18.83 -24.44 -9.00
C SER A 45 -19.62 -25.09 -10.13
N LEU A 46 -20.03 -24.31 -11.13
CA LEU A 46 -20.80 -24.80 -12.28
C LEU A 46 -19.96 -25.67 -13.22
N TYR A 47 -18.63 -25.56 -13.18
CA TYR A 47 -17.74 -26.27 -14.10
C TYR A 47 -16.47 -26.75 -13.42
N GLN A 48 -16.16 -28.04 -13.55
CA GLN A 48 -14.91 -28.62 -13.08
C GLN A 48 -13.76 -28.26 -14.03
N SER A 49 -13.13 -27.11 -13.79
CA SER A 49 -12.00 -26.61 -14.58
C SER A 49 -10.88 -26.13 -13.68
N HIS A 50 -9.68 -26.70 -13.89
CA HIS A 50 -8.46 -26.27 -13.23
C HIS A 50 -8.15 -24.77 -13.43
N ARG A 51 -8.46 -24.18 -14.59
CA ARG A 51 -8.34 -22.71 -14.80
C ARG A 51 -9.30 -21.91 -13.92
N LEU A 52 -10.56 -22.33 -13.81
CA LEU A 52 -11.55 -21.67 -12.94
C LEU A 52 -11.14 -21.78 -11.47
N PHE A 53 -10.62 -22.95 -11.07
CA PHE A 53 -10.08 -23.15 -9.74
C PHE A 53 -8.92 -22.17 -9.44
N VAL A 54 -8.00 -21.98 -10.39
CA VAL A 54 -6.89 -21.04 -10.25
C VAL A 54 -7.39 -19.60 -10.07
N TYR A 55 -8.31 -19.14 -10.92
CA TYR A 55 -8.87 -17.77 -10.81
C TYR A 55 -9.67 -17.57 -9.51
N ASN A 56 -10.48 -18.56 -9.13
CA ASN A 56 -11.21 -18.53 -7.87
C ASN A 56 -10.26 -18.46 -6.66
N SER A 57 -9.19 -19.26 -6.70
CA SER A 57 -8.17 -19.28 -5.64
C SER A 57 -7.44 -17.95 -5.52
N CYS A 58 -7.12 -17.28 -6.64
CA CYS A 58 -6.55 -15.93 -6.60
C CYS A 58 -7.43 -14.96 -5.80
N ILE A 59 -8.73 -14.94 -6.07
CA ILE A 59 -9.66 -14.07 -5.32
C ILE A 59 -9.75 -14.49 -3.87
N HIS A 60 -9.93 -15.78 -3.57
CA HIS A 60 -10.12 -16.25 -2.19
C HIS A 60 -8.90 -16.01 -1.31
N VAL A 61 -7.72 -16.40 -1.78
CA VAL A 61 -6.47 -16.17 -1.05
C VAL A 61 -6.27 -14.67 -0.84
N PHE A 62 -6.44 -13.86 -1.88
CA PHE A 62 -6.23 -12.42 -1.76
C PHE A 62 -7.27 -11.74 -0.85
N HIS A 63 -8.55 -12.11 -0.94
CA HIS A 63 -9.62 -11.56 -0.11
C HIS A 63 -9.34 -11.82 1.38
N ARG A 64 -8.97 -13.04 1.74
CA ARG A 64 -8.65 -13.40 3.13
C ARG A 64 -7.43 -12.65 3.67
N LEU A 65 -6.42 -12.43 2.82
CA LEU A 65 -5.19 -11.76 3.25
C LEU A 65 -5.33 -10.24 3.40
N PHE A 66 -6.25 -9.62 2.66
CA PHE A 66 -6.27 -8.16 2.49
C PHE A 66 -7.63 -7.48 2.66
N VAL A 67 -8.73 -8.22 2.86
CA VAL A 67 -10.10 -7.67 2.93
C VAL A 67 -10.86 -8.18 4.15
N ASP A 68 -10.74 -9.46 4.49
CA ASP A 68 -11.40 -10.03 5.66
C ASP A 68 -10.73 -9.52 6.96
N GLU A 69 -11.53 -8.98 7.89
CA GLU A 69 -11.05 -8.48 9.19
C GLU A 69 -11.05 -9.55 10.29
N VAL A 70 -11.77 -10.65 10.06
CA VAL A 70 -11.93 -11.76 10.99
C VAL A 70 -11.76 -13.07 10.23
N GLU A 71 -10.97 -14.02 10.76
CA GLU A 71 -10.99 -15.43 10.33
C GLU A 71 -12.33 -16.06 10.75
N GLU A 72 -13.46 -15.54 10.24
CA GLU A 72 -14.72 -16.26 10.28
C GLU A 72 -14.74 -17.17 9.05
N LEU A 73 -14.67 -18.49 9.29
CA LEU A 73 -15.51 -19.55 8.70
C LEU A 73 -14.84 -20.92 8.92
N ASP A 74 -15.36 -21.71 9.86
CA ASP A 74 -15.00 -23.12 10.11
C ASP A 74 -15.23 -24.04 8.88
N ASP A 75 -15.91 -23.55 7.84
CA ASP A 75 -16.34 -24.34 6.66
C ASP A 75 -15.56 -24.04 5.36
N GLU A 76 -14.66 -23.04 5.31
CA GLU A 76 -13.89 -22.75 4.10
C GLU A 76 -12.54 -23.49 4.06
N THR A 77 -12.10 -23.93 2.88
CA THR A 77 -10.77 -24.57 2.69
C THR A 77 -9.65 -23.66 3.18
N PRO A 78 -8.70 -24.13 4.00
CA PRO A 78 -7.56 -23.34 4.47
C PRO A 78 -6.79 -22.66 3.34
N THR A 79 -6.30 -21.44 3.61
CA THR A 79 -5.56 -20.65 2.60
C THR A 79 -4.29 -21.36 2.13
N GLU A 80 -3.59 -22.05 3.05
CA GLU A 80 -2.40 -22.83 2.71
C GLU A 80 -2.73 -24.00 1.76
N ASP A 81 -3.84 -24.70 2.00
CA ASP A 81 -4.28 -25.82 1.15
C ASP A 81 -4.63 -25.34 -0.26
N LEU A 82 -5.30 -24.18 -0.39
CA LEU A 82 -5.56 -23.57 -1.69
C LEU A 82 -4.25 -23.25 -2.42
N LEU A 83 -3.29 -22.64 -1.74
CA LEU A 83 -1.99 -22.30 -2.33
C LEU A 83 -1.21 -23.54 -2.79
N GLN A 84 -1.16 -24.59 -1.96
CA GLN A 84 -0.51 -25.85 -2.30
C GLN A 84 -1.18 -26.55 -3.49
N GLU A 85 -2.51 -26.56 -3.56
CA GLU A 85 -3.23 -27.18 -4.67
C GLU A 85 -2.99 -26.43 -5.99
N ASN A 86 -2.93 -25.09 -5.96
CA ASN A 86 -2.55 -24.31 -7.13
C ASN A 86 -1.13 -24.61 -7.59
N GLU A 87 -0.18 -24.76 -6.67
CA GLU A 87 1.18 -25.14 -7.02
C GLU A 87 1.24 -26.51 -7.74
N LYS A 88 0.44 -27.49 -7.30
CA LYS A 88 0.31 -28.79 -7.99
C LYS A 88 -0.29 -28.63 -9.39
N ILE A 89 -1.34 -27.82 -9.55
CA ILE A 89 -1.95 -27.56 -10.87
C ILE A 89 -0.93 -26.88 -11.80
N LEU A 90 -0.33 -25.77 -11.38
CA LEU A 90 0.61 -25.01 -12.20
C LEU A 90 1.83 -25.85 -12.59
N SER A 91 2.33 -26.69 -11.68
CA SER A 91 3.47 -27.58 -11.94
C SER A 91 3.13 -28.78 -12.82
N SER A 92 1.86 -29.19 -12.90
CA SER A 92 1.38 -30.28 -13.78
C SER A 92 1.20 -29.82 -15.23
N TYR A 93 0.98 -28.52 -15.46
CA TYR A 93 0.66 -27.94 -16.76
C TYR A 93 1.71 -26.89 -17.20
N ARG A 94 3.00 -27.20 -17.07
CA ARG A 94 4.12 -26.25 -17.30
C ARG A 94 4.21 -25.64 -18.70
N MET A 95 3.61 -26.30 -19.71
CA MET A 95 3.62 -25.83 -21.10
C MET A 95 2.53 -24.80 -21.38
N ASP A 96 1.60 -24.57 -20.44
CA ASP A 96 0.57 -23.55 -20.56
C ASP A 96 1.17 -22.17 -20.23
N SER A 97 1.14 -21.25 -21.20
CA SER A 97 1.70 -19.91 -21.04
C SER A 97 0.99 -19.10 -19.96
N ILE A 98 -0.32 -19.32 -19.75
CA ILE A 98 -1.07 -18.65 -18.68
C ILE A 98 -0.52 -19.09 -17.32
N TYR A 99 -0.28 -20.39 -17.14
CA TYR A 99 0.24 -20.89 -15.87
C TYR A 99 1.68 -20.51 -15.59
N PHE A 100 2.50 -20.41 -16.64
CA PHE A 100 3.82 -19.82 -16.51
C PHE A 100 3.76 -18.42 -15.90
N HIS A 101 2.84 -17.57 -16.35
CA HIS A 101 2.63 -16.23 -15.82
C HIS A 101 2.01 -16.25 -14.41
N MET A 102 1.02 -17.12 -14.16
CA MET A 102 0.35 -17.23 -12.86
C MET A 102 1.28 -17.69 -11.74
N ASN A 103 2.38 -18.41 -12.03
CA ASN A 103 3.39 -18.72 -11.02
C ASN A 103 3.91 -17.47 -10.30
N THR A 104 4.19 -16.39 -11.03
CA THR A 104 4.64 -15.12 -10.42
C THR A 104 3.57 -14.50 -9.51
N VAL A 105 2.29 -14.67 -9.86
CA VAL A 105 1.17 -14.23 -9.01
C VAL A 105 1.10 -15.07 -7.73
N PHE A 106 1.23 -16.39 -7.84
CA PHE A 106 1.19 -17.28 -6.67
C PHE A 106 2.43 -17.16 -5.79
N ASP A 107 3.60 -16.87 -6.34
CA ASP A 107 4.80 -16.51 -5.57
C ASP A 107 4.53 -15.26 -4.71
N PHE A 108 3.86 -14.26 -5.29
CA PHE A 108 3.43 -13.06 -4.56
C PHE A 108 2.38 -13.37 -3.49
N LEU A 109 1.41 -14.26 -3.76
CA LEU A 109 0.41 -14.66 -2.77
C LEU A 109 1.02 -15.47 -1.63
N TRP A 110 1.95 -16.39 -1.90
CA TRP A 110 2.72 -17.12 -0.88
C TRP A 110 3.51 -16.17 0.00
N LEU A 111 4.22 -15.22 -0.60
CA LEU A 111 4.95 -14.20 0.12
C LEU A 111 4.03 -13.38 1.04
N SER A 112 2.88 -12.97 0.51
CA SER A 112 1.87 -12.20 1.25
C SER A 112 1.27 -13.00 2.40
N TYR A 113 1.00 -14.29 2.18
CA TYR A 113 0.53 -15.22 3.20
C TYR A 113 1.54 -15.33 4.35
N TYR A 114 2.82 -15.57 4.05
CA TYR A 114 3.84 -15.66 5.09
C TYR A 114 4.10 -14.33 5.83
N ASP A 115 3.97 -13.19 5.15
CA ASP A 115 4.09 -11.88 5.82
C ASP A 115 2.89 -11.60 6.73
N HIS A 116 1.67 -11.96 6.31
CA HIS A 116 0.44 -11.84 7.09
C HIS A 116 0.55 -12.60 8.42
N TYR A 117 1.01 -13.86 8.39
CA TYR A 117 1.25 -14.68 9.58
C TYR A 117 2.62 -14.43 10.25
N LYS A 118 3.38 -13.42 9.80
CA LYS A 118 4.68 -13.01 10.37
C LYS A 118 5.75 -14.10 10.35
N VAL A 119 5.67 -15.05 9.43
CA VAL A 119 6.65 -16.13 9.24
C VAL A 119 7.81 -15.61 8.38
N TYR A 120 8.55 -14.63 8.90
CA TYR A 120 9.50 -13.84 8.11
C TYR A 120 10.62 -14.66 7.48
N ARG A 121 11.04 -15.76 8.10
CA ARG A 121 12.04 -16.66 7.49
C ARG A 121 11.59 -17.20 6.12
N LYS A 122 10.30 -17.54 5.98
CA LYS A 122 9.74 -18.00 4.70
C LYS A 122 9.51 -16.84 3.73
N VAL A 123 9.15 -15.66 4.24
CA VAL A 123 9.02 -14.44 3.41
C VAL A 123 10.29 -14.17 2.61
N GLU A 124 11.47 -14.28 3.24
CA GLU A 124 12.75 -14.03 2.57
C GLU A 124 13.01 -14.96 1.38
N ASN A 125 12.56 -16.22 1.46
CA ASN A 125 12.73 -17.19 0.37
C ASN A 125 11.98 -16.75 -0.89
N TYR A 126 10.75 -16.26 -0.75
CA TYR A 126 9.96 -15.77 -1.89
C TYR A 126 10.37 -14.35 -2.30
N TYR A 127 10.80 -13.52 -1.35
CA TYR A 127 11.07 -12.10 -1.61
C TYR A 127 12.22 -11.89 -2.60
N ASN A 128 13.32 -12.64 -2.47
CA ASN A 128 14.50 -12.42 -3.31
C ASN A 128 14.18 -12.62 -4.80
N ASP A 129 13.54 -13.75 -5.14
CA ASP A 129 13.18 -14.07 -6.52
C ASP A 129 12.08 -13.17 -7.07
N LEU A 130 11.10 -12.81 -6.23
CA LEU A 130 10.03 -11.91 -6.64
C LEU A 130 10.50 -10.47 -6.81
N ASN A 131 11.47 -10.01 -5.99
CA ASN A 131 12.05 -8.68 -6.10
C ASN A 131 12.84 -8.50 -7.40
N LEU A 132 13.55 -9.54 -7.87
CA LEU A 132 14.20 -9.52 -9.19
C LEU A 132 13.18 -9.46 -10.33
N ARG A 133 12.03 -10.12 -10.17
CA ARG A 133 10.93 -10.13 -11.14
C ARG A 133 9.92 -9.00 -10.90
N SER A 134 10.16 -8.09 -9.96
CA SER A 134 9.18 -7.07 -9.59
C SER A 134 8.82 -6.11 -10.74
N PRO A 135 9.72 -5.74 -11.68
CA PRO A 135 9.32 -4.92 -12.82
C PRO A 135 8.27 -5.62 -13.70
N GLN A 136 8.43 -6.93 -13.89
CA GLN A 136 7.47 -7.76 -14.64
C GLN A 136 6.15 -7.89 -13.87
N LEU A 137 6.21 -8.14 -12.56
CA LEU A 137 5.03 -8.22 -11.68
C LEU A 137 4.20 -6.93 -11.77
N LEU A 138 4.88 -5.78 -11.63
CA LEU A 138 4.27 -4.46 -11.60
C LEU A 138 3.79 -3.95 -12.96
N SER A 139 4.14 -4.57 -14.09
CA SER A 139 3.73 -4.10 -15.42
C SER A 139 2.65 -4.99 -16.04
N ASN A 140 2.65 -6.28 -15.72
CA ASN A 140 1.92 -7.28 -16.52
C ASN A 140 0.73 -7.94 -15.80
N PHE A 141 0.60 -7.76 -14.48
CA PHE A 141 -0.29 -8.61 -13.67
C PHE A 141 -1.45 -7.86 -12.98
N HIS A 142 -1.73 -6.62 -13.40
CA HIS A 142 -2.80 -5.80 -12.83
C HIS A 142 -4.22 -6.39 -12.98
N LEU A 143 -4.41 -7.33 -13.92
CA LEU A 143 -5.70 -8.00 -14.15
C LEU A 143 -5.86 -9.28 -13.30
N PHE A 144 -4.75 -9.84 -12.83
CA PHE A 144 -4.73 -11.14 -12.13
C PHE A 144 -4.42 -11.01 -10.64
N THR A 145 -3.93 -9.85 -10.21
CA THR A 145 -3.68 -9.52 -8.81
C THR A 145 -3.61 -8.00 -8.64
N PHE A 146 -3.18 -7.54 -7.46
CA PHE A 146 -2.87 -6.13 -7.19
C PHE A 146 -1.36 -5.94 -6.90
N PRO A 147 -0.51 -5.85 -7.94
CA PRO A 147 0.94 -5.80 -7.81
C PRO A 147 1.49 -4.71 -6.89
N SER A 148 0.82 -3.55 -6.79
CA SER A 148 1.29 -2.46 -5.93
C SER A 148 1.35 -2.82 -4.43
N ASN A 149 0.63 -3.85 -3.98
CA ASN A 149 0.79 -4.38 -2.62
C ASN A 149 2.21 -4.92 -2.37
N PHE A 150 2.89 -5.43 -3.39
CA PHE A 150 4.29 -5.83 -3.28
C PHE A 150 5.19 -4.64 -2.88
N LEU A 151 4.92 -3.43 -3.40
CA LEU A 151 5.68 -2.23 -3.03
C LEU A 151 5.46 -1.84 -1.56
N ILE A 152 4.23 -1.96 -1.08
CA ILE A 152 3.89 -1.72 0.34
C ILE A 152 4.66 -2.72 1.21
N LEU A 153 4.64 -4.00 0.84
CA LEU A 153 5.31 -5.06 1.58
C LEU A 153 6.84 -4.89 1.55
N LYS A 154 7.40 -4.52 0.39
CA LYS A 154 8.82 -4.18 0.23
C LYS A 154 9.24 -3.04 1.15
N MET A 155 8.46 -1.96 1.24
CA MET A 155 8.73 -0.87 2.17
C MET A 155 8.64 -1.34 3.64
N LYS A 156 7.57 -2.06 4.01
CA LYS A 156 7.42 -2.61 5.37
C LYS A 156 8.58 -3.53 5.77
N ARG A 157 9.02 -4.39 4.85
CA ARG A 157 10.20 -5.26 5.05
C ARG A 157 11.46 -4.42 5.26
N ALA A 158 11.69 -3.41 4.43
CA ALA A 158 12.87 -2.57 4.57
C ALA A 158 12.91 -1.85 5.92
N LEU A 159 11.77 -1.31 6.36
CA LEU A 159 11.61 -0.69 7.69
C LEU A 159 11.87 -1.68 8.83
N ARG A 160 11.36 -2.91 8.72
CA ARG A 160 11.60 -3.99 9.69
C ARG A 160 13.08 -4.37 9.79
N MET A 161 13.78 -4.35 8.67
CA MET A 161 15.20 -4.71 8.57
C MET A 161 16.16 -3.53 8.78
N ASN A 162 15.64 -2.30 8.89
CA ASN A 162 16.41 -1.06 8.96
C ASN A 162 17.30 -0.81 7.72
N ILE A 163 16.81 -1.18 6.53
CA ILE A 163 17.51 -1.00 5.24
C ILE A 163 16.76 -0.06 4.28
N GLU A 164 15.83 0.74 4.81
CA GLU A 164 14.98 1.66 4.02
C GLU A 164 15.76 2.66 3.16
N GLY A 165 16.96 3.07 3.59
CA GLY A 165 17.83 3.97 2.82
C GLY A 165 18.38 3.37 1.53
N GLU A 166 18.45 2.05 1.42
CA GLU A 166 18.97 1.37 0.22
C GLU A 166 17.92 1.28 -0.90
N LEU A 167 16.63 1.46 -0.58
CA LEU A 167 15.55 1.25 -1.53
C LEU A 167 15.62 2.17 -2.74
N HIS A 168 16.03 3.43 -2.56
CA HIS A 168 16.05 4.40 -3.65
C HIS A 168 16.99 3.97 -4.77
N GLN A 169 18.23 3.62 -4.40
CA GLN A 169 19.25 3.16 -5.36
C GLN A 169 18.87 1.83 -6.02
N GLN A 170 18.31 0.90 -5.23
CA GLN A 170 17.79 -0.37 -5.77
C GLN A 170 16.69 -0.11 -6.81
N ASN A 171 15.76 0.81 -6.53
CA ASN A 171 14.67 1.12 -7.44
C ASN A 171 15.16 1.75 -8.75
N ILE A 172 16.18 2.62 -8.70
CA ILE A 172 16.81 3.19 -9.90
C ILE A 172 17.39 2.07 -10.78
N SER A 173 17.97 1.02 -10.18
CA SER A 173 18.53 -0.10 -10.93
C SER A 173 17.48 -1.09 -11.47
N LEU A 174 16.34 -1.22 -10.80
CA LEU A 174 15.31 -2.22 -11.10
C LEU A 174 14.22 -1.70 -12.04
N TYR A 175 13.91 -0.41 -11.99
CA TYR A 175 12.78 0.18 -12.72
C TYR A 175 13.28 1.20 -13.73
N ASP A 176 13.28 0.81 -15.01
CA ASP A 176 13.40 1.77 -16.11
C ASP A 176 12.12 2.63 -16.20
N GLU A 177 12.22 3.83 -16.78
CA GLU A 177 11.23 4.93 -16.71
C GLU A 177 9.76 4.51 -16.44
N LYS A 178 9.18 5.14 -15.41
CA LYS A 178 7.88 4.87 -14.77
C LYS A 178 6.72 4.55 -15.72
N ASN A 179 6.58 3.27 -16.07
CA ASN A 179 5.44 2.72 -16.83
C ASN A 179 4.20 2.45 -15.96
N VAL A 180 3.89 3.31 -14.99
CA VAL A 180 2.68 3.15 -14.18
C VAL A 180 1.54 3.96 -14.79
N ASN A 181 0.46 3.28 -15.15
CA ASN A 181 -0.70 3.89 -15.77
C ASN A 181 -1.39 4.90 -14.83
N LYS A 182 -1.32 6.19 -15.14
CA LYS A 182 -1.95 7.27 -14.36
C LYS A 182 -3.48 7.15 -14.27
N ALA A 183 -4.11 6.43 -15.20
CA ALA A 183 -5.55 6.19 -15.16
C ALA A 183 -5.95 5.16 -14.08
N ASP A 184 -5.02 4.27 -13.69
CA ASP A 184 -5.17 3.39 -12.53
C ASP A 184 -4.69 4.12 -11.27
N VAL A 185 -5.55 4.97 -10.73
CA VAL A 185 -5.23 5.86 -9.62
C VAL A 185 -4.70 5.11 -8.39
N PRO A 186 -5.31 4.01 -7.91
CA PRO A 186 -4.77 3.25 -6.78
C PRO A 186 -3.34 2.75 -6.97
N GLN A 187 -3.05 2.14 -8.12
CA GLN A 187 -1.71 1.60 -8.37
C GLN A 187 -0.67 2.70 -8.60
N TYR A 188 -1.06 3.75 -9.33
CA TYR A 188 -0.24 4.94 -9.50
C TYR A 188 0.08 5.61 -8.16
N TYR A 189 -0.92 5.79 -7.30
CA TYR A 189 -0.75 6.36 -5.97
C TYR A 189 0.29 5.61 -5.15
N ILE A 190 0.13 4.29 -4.99
CA ILE A 190 1.03 3.47 -4.18
C ILE A 190 2.44 3.48 -4.74
N SER A 191 2.58 3.40 -6.07
CA SER A 191 3.88 3.43 -6.73
C SER A 191 4.62 4.75 -6.52
N VAL A 192 3.92 5.88 -6.61
CA VAL A 192 4.52 7.20 -6.36
C VAL A 192 4.83 7.39 -4.87
N ILE A 193 3.95 6.99 -3.96
CA ILE A 193 4.20 7.02 -2.51
C ILE A 193 5.45 6.20 -2.17
N TYR A 194 5.57 4.98 -2.70
CA TYR A 194 6.70 4.10 -2.46
C TYR A 194 8.02 4.74 -2.92
N ASN A 195 8.04 5.31 -4.12
CA ASN A 195 9.23 5.97 -4.67
C ASN A 195 9.59 7.23 -3.88
N ALA A 196 8.61 8.06 -3.53
CA ALA A 196 8.83 9.26 -2.72
C ALA A 196 9.35 8.93 -1.32
N LEU A 197 8.83 7.88 -0.67
CA LEU A 197 9.33 7.42 0.62
C LEU A 197 10.74 6.82 0.51
N SER A 198 11.02 6.06 -0.56
CA SER A 198 12.37 5.55 -0.82
C SER A 198 13.38 6.69 -0.95
N ALA A 199 13.05 7.72 -1.75
CA ALA A 199 13.89 8.92 -1.89
C ALA A 199 14.03 9.69 -0.56
N TYR A 200 12.94 9.80 0.22
CA TYR A 200 12.99 10.41 1.55
C TYR A 200 13.97 9.69 2.48
N TYR A 201 13.96 8.35 2.50
CA TYR A 201 14.87 7.56 3.35
C TYR A 201 16.33 7.61 2.87
N ASP A 202 16.56 7.83 1.58
CA ASP A 202 17.89 8.13 1.03
C ASP A 202 18.29 9.62 1.16
N ASN A 203 17.49 10.42 1.87
CA ASN A 203 17.66 11.87 2.06
C ASN A 203 17.60 12.72 0.78
N ASP A 204 17.18 12.15 -0.36
CA ASP A 204 16.84 12.91 -1.56
C ASP A 204 15.43 13.52 -1.45
N TYR A 205 15.32 14.53 -0.59
CA TYR A 205 14.06 15.24 -0.36
C TYR A 205 13.57 16.01 -1.59
N LYS A 206 14.47 16.36 -2.53
CA LYS A 206 14.10 17.07 -3.76
C LYS A 206 13.33 16.15 -4.70
N SER A 207 13.82 14.93 -4.92
CA SER A 207 13.11 13.95 -5.71
C SER A 207 11.79 13.57 -5.05
N ALA A 208 11.79 13.33 -3.73
CA ALA A 208 10.57 12.96 -3.00
C ALA A 208 9.46 14.03 -3.10
N THR A 209 9.81 15.31 -2.90
CA THR A 209 8.84 16.42 -2.99
C THR A 209 8.35 16.64 -4.42
N LYS A 210 9.23 16.53 -5.43
CA LYS A 210 8.86 16.60 -6.84
C LYS A 210 7.81 15.54 -7.21
N GLU A 211 8.05 14.30 -6.81
CA GLU A 211 7.14 13.19 -7.11
C GLU A 211 5.75 13.36 -6.48
N LEU A 212 5.70 13.72 -5.19
CA LEU A 212 4.44 13.95 -4.50
C LEU A 212 3.69 15.18 -5.02
N THR A 213 4.41 16.21 -5.45
CA THR A 213 3.79 17.40 -6.07
C THR A 213 3.12 17.02 -7.38
N ILE A 214 3.79 16.23 -8.22
CA ILE A 214 3.21 15.70 -9.47
C ILE A 214 1.97 14.87 -9.15
N LEU A 215 2.05 13.93 -8.19
CA LEU A 215 0.92 13.11 -7.78
C LEU A 215 -0.30 13.95 -7.39
N VAL A 216 -0.12 14.92 -6.49
CA VAL A 216 -1.21 15.74 -5.95
C VAL A 216 -1.88 16.59 -7.04
N ASN A 217 -1.16 16.94 -8.11
CA ASN A 217 -1.66 17.82 -9.18
C ASN A 217 -2.18 17.06 -10.41
N ASP A 218 -1.62 15.89 -10.74
CA ASP A 218 -1.92 15.16 -11.99
C ASP A 218 -3.16 14.24 -11.90
N VAL A 219 -3.68 14.00 -10.70
CA VAL A 219 -4.73 13.01 -10.44
C VAL A 219 -6.04 13.67 -9.97
N SER A 220 -7.17 13.11 -10.42
CA SER A 220 -8.49 13.50 -9.88
C SER A 220 -8.76 12.82 -8.54
N TRP A 221 -8.81 13.62 -7.48
CA TRP A 221 -8.98 13.16 -6.10
C TRP A 221 -10.42 13.07 -5.61
N LYS A 222 -11.41 13.34 -6.48
CA LYS A 222 -12.83 13.41 -6.08
C LYS A 222 -13.31 12.14 -5.36
N LYS A 223 -12.82 10.98 -5.78
CA LYS A 223 -13.17 9.67 -5.20
C LYS A 223 -12.31 9.29 -3.98
N TYR A 224 -11.13 9.90 -3.83
CA TYR A 224 -10.15 9.52 -2.80
C TYR A 224 -9.67 10.72 -1.96
N PRO A 225 -10.59 11.43 -1.28
CA PRO A 225 -10.23 12.64 -0.52
C PRO A 225 -9.24 12.36 0.62
N ASN A 226 -9.33 11.20 1.28
CA ASN A 226 -8.41 10.78 2.34
C ASN A 226 -6.99 10.51 1.80
N ALA A 227 -6.87 9.74 0.71
CA ALA A 227 -5.57 9.45 0.08
C ALA A 227 -4.86 10.75 -0.37
N MET A 228 -5.62 11.70 -0.93
CA MET A 228 -5.13 13.03 -1.28
C MET A 228 -4.61 13.80 -0.06
N LEU A 229 -5.40 13.83 1.02
CA LEU A 229 -5.05 14.52 2.24
C LEU A 229 -3.76 13.97 2.84
N GLU A 230 -3.62 12.65 2.90
CA GLU A 230 -2.41 12.01 3.44
C GLU A 230 -1.18 12.23 2.56
N ALA A 231 -1.30 12.19 1.24
CA ALA A 231 -0.20 12.53 0.34
C ALA A 231 0.26 13.99 0.52
N ARG A 232 -0.68 14.92 0.73
CA ARG A 232 -0.35 16.32 1.04
C ARG A 232 0.33 16.48 2.38
N ILE A 233 -0.13 15.78 3.41
CA ILE A 233 0.52 15.81 4.73
C ILE A 233 1.92 15.23 4.65
N LEU A 234 2.10 14.13 3.90
CA LEU A 234 3.43 13.54 3.66
C LEU A 234 4.35 14.52 2.93
N LEU A 235 3.85 15.21 1.89
CA LEU A 235 4.59 16.25 1.17
C LEU A 235 5.03 17.37 2.11
N VAL A 236 4.12 17.89 2.95
CA VAL A 236 4.43 18.92 3.94
C VAL A 236 5.44 18.45 4.97
N PHE A 237 5.32 17.20 5.44
CA PHE A 237 6.30 16.60 6.32
C PHE A 237 7.69 16.59 5.69
N ILE A 238 7.81 16.16 4.43
CA ILE A 238 9.10 16.13 3.74
C ILE A 238 9.66 17.55 3.55
N HIS A 239 8.84 18.54 3.17
CA HIS A 239 9.29 19.94 3.13
C HIS A 239 9.77 20.44 4.50
N TYR A 240 9.08 20.09 5.59
CA TYR A 240 9.49 20.45 6.94
C TYR A 240 10.85 19.84 7.28
N ILE A 241 11.05 18.56 6.99
CA ILE A 241 12.32 17.86 7.17
C ILE A 241 13.42 18.52 6.32
N ALA A 242 13.13 18.88 5.07
CA ALA A 242 14.02 19.59 4.17
C ALA A 242 14.27 21.07 4.53
N ARG A 243 13.63 21.57 5.60
CA ARG A 243 13.68 22.97 6.08
C ARG A 243 13.11 24.01 5.09
N ASP A 244 12.25 23.58 4.17
CA ASP A 244 11.54 24.45 3.23
C ASP A 244 10.25 25.01 3.87
N MET A 245 10.43 25.97 4.77
CA MET A 245 9.34 26.48 5.62
C MET A 245 8.31 27.32 4.86
N GLU A 246 8.63 27.81 3.67
CA GLU A 246 7.68 28.54 2.82
C GLU A 246 6.58 27.60 2.32
N GLN A 247 6.97 26.47 1.72
CA GLN A 247 6.04 25.46 1.23
C GLN A 247 5.20 24.86 2.36
N VAL A 248 5.80 24.63 3.53
CA VAL A 248 5.10 24.14 4.71
C VAL A 248 3.95 25.08 5.12
N LYS A 249 4.20 26.40 5.16
CA LYS A 249 3.19 27.39 5.55
C LYS A 249 2.03 27.46 4.55
N LEU A 250 2.34 27.46 3.25
CA LEU A 250 1.34 27.51 2.18
C LEU A 250 0.39 26.29 2.24
N ALA A 251 0.94 25.10 2.38
CA ALA A 251 0.16 23.87 2.36
C ALA A 251 -0.62 23.60 3.67
N SER A 252 -0.12 24.06 4.82
CA SER A 252 -0.75 23.81 6.14
C SER A 252 -2.18 24.36 6.26
N THR A 253 -2.46 25.51 5.65
CA THR A 253 -3.80 26.13 5.68
C THR A 253 -4.81 25.32 4.86
N SER A 254 -4.38 24.82 3.70
CA SER A 254 -5.19 23.97 2.82
C SER A 254 -5.55 22.65 3.50
N ILE A 255 -4.57 21.98 4.11
CA ILE A 255 -4.75 20.72 4.86
C ILE A 255 -5.77 20.90 5.99
N GLN A 256 -5.68 21.98 6.75
CA GLN A 256 -6.62 22.25 7.84
C GLN A 256 -8.07 22.44 7.35
N ARG A 257 -8.25 23.11 6.20
CA ARG A 257 -9.57 23.24 5.58
C ARG A 257 -10.09 21.87 5.13
N GLN A 258 -9.26 21.03 4.52
CA GLN A 258 -9.67 19.71 4.04
C GLN A 258 -10.08 18.78 5.18
N ILE A 259 -9.34 18.76 6.29
CA ILE A 259 -9.72 18.00 7.50
C ILE A 259 -11.10 18.42 8.01
N ARG A 260 -11.42 19.73 7.99
CA ARG A 260 -12.74 20.20 8.43
C ARG A 260 -13.87 19.74 7.50
N VAL A 261 -13.59 19.64 6.20
CA VAL A 261 -14.58 19.20 5.19
C VAL A 261 -14.81 17.69 5.27
N ILE A 262 -13.75 16.91 5.46
CA ILE A 262 -13.83 15.45 5.56
C ILE A 262 -14.45 15.00 6.89
N GLY A 263 -14.18 15.72 7.98
CA GLY A 263 -14.52 15.30 9.34
C GLY A 263 -13.33 14.59 10.00
N ARG A 264 -13.09 14.86 11.28
CA ARG A 264 -11.88 14.36 11.98
C ARG A 264 -11.96 12.86 12.25
N GLU A 265 -13.16 12.39 12.51
CA GLU A 265 -13.54 11.01 12.75
C GLU A 265 -13.22 10.11 11.55
N TYR A 266 -13.31 10.63 10.33
CA TYR A 266 -13.02 9.90 9.09
C TYR A 266 -11.56 10.02 8.60
N CYS A 267 -10.72 10.82 9.26
CA CYS A 267 -9.32 11.02 8.88
C CYS A 267 -8.38 11.12 10.10
N GLN A 268 -8.57 10.26 11.11
CA GLN A 268 -7.90 10.36 12.40
C GLN A 268 -6.37 10.36 12.32
N ILE A 269 -5.79 9.49 11.49
CA ILE A 269 -4.33 9.42 11.29
C ILE A 269 -3.82 10.72 10.67
N ALA A 270 -4.44 11.17 9.58
CA ALA A 270 -4.12 12.43 8.92
C ALA A 270 -4.24 13.63 9.88
N PHE A 271 -5.31 13.68 10.66
CA PHE A 271 -5.52 14.71 11.67
C PHE A 271 -4.41 14.72 12.73
N THR A 272 -4.10 13.56 13.30
CA THR A 272 -3.10 13.41 14.36
C THR A 272 -1.71 13.74 13.86
N PHE A 273 -1.36 13.30 12.64
CA PHE A 273 -0.09 13.64 12.01
C PHE A 273 0.02 15.13 11.70
N ASN A 274 -1.06 15.77 11.24
CA ASN A 274 -1.07 17.23 11.06
C ASN A 274 -0.91 17.99 12.39
N GLN A 275 -1.47 17.48 13.50
CA GLN A 275 -1.23 18.05 14.83
C GLN A 275 0.22 17.88 15.29
N LEU A 276 0.86 16.76 14.94
CA LEU A 276 2.27 16.50 15.18
C LEU A 276 3.12 17.55 14.47
N LEU A 277 2.89 17.77 13.17
CA LEU A 277 3.59 18.79 12.37
C LEU A 277 3.39 20.20 12.94
N LYS A 278 2.15 20.58 13.24
CA LYS A 278 1.85 21.89 13.84
C LYS A 278 2.54 22.11 15.19
N THR A 279 2.63 21.06 15.99
CA THR A 279 3.35 21.12 17.27
C THR A 279 4.86 21.23 17.04
N ALA A 280 5.41 20.52 16.05
CA ALA A 280 6.81 20.60 15.66
C ALA A 280 7.20 21.99 15.12
N MET A 281 6.29 22.66 14.42
CA MET A 281 6.48 24.02 13.88
C MET A 281 6.34 25.15 14.92
N ASN A 282 5.72 24.90 16.07
CA ASN A 282 5.47 25.93 17.07
C ASN A 282 6.58 25.94 18.13
N ASP A 283 7.61 26.76 17.90
CA ASP A 283 8.79 26.86 18.78
C ASP A 283 8.50 27.51 20.15
N LEU A 284 7.37 28.22 20.30
CA LEU A 284 7.00 28.89 21.55
C LEU A 284 6.28 27.97 22.56
N LYS A 285 6.02 26.71 22.19
CA LYS A 285 5.23 25.79 23.00
C LYS A 285 6.08 25.15 24.11
N ARG A 286 5.89 25.61 25.35
CA ARG A 286 6.65 25.13 26.55
C ARG A 286 6.67 23.62 26.73
N ASN A 287 5.58 22.92 26.38
CA ASN A 287 5.45 21.46 26.53
C ASN A 287 5.52 20.73 25.17
N LYS A 288 6.36 21.22 24.24
CA LYS A 288 6.50 20.65 22.88
C LYS A 288 6.88 19.17 22.92
N ALA A 289 7.91 18.82 23.71
CA ALA A 289 8.43 17.46 23.80
C ALA A 289 7.38 16.45 24.26
N ASP A 290 6.67 16.75 25.35
CA ASP A 290 5.63 15.86 25.89
C ASP A 290 4.48 15.68 24.90
N LYS A 291 4.05 16.77 24.25
CA LYS A 291 2.96 16.69 23.28
C LYS A 291 3.34 15.93 22.01
N VAL A 292 4.58 16.06 21.54
CA VAL A 292 5.11 15.25 20.42
C VAL A 292 5.06 13.78 20.79
N LYS A 293 5.59 13.39 21.96
CA LYS A 293 5.57 11.99 22.42
C LYS A 293 4.15 11.45 22.56
N GLU A 294 3.22 12.22 23.10
CA GLU A 294 1.81 11.86 23.21
C GLU A 294 1.19 11.57 21.83
N LEU A 295 1.39 12.47 20.86
CA LEU A 295 0.86 12.32 19.50
C LEU A 295 1.48 11.12 18.76
N VAL A 296 2.77 10.85 18.98
CA VAL A 296 3.45 9.66 18.43
C VAL A 296 2.88 8.38 19.04
N GLY A 297 2.65 8.37 20.36
CA GLY A 297 1.98 7.27 21.04
C GLY A 297 0.59 6.97 20.45
N LEU A 298 -0.20 8.01 20.20
CA LEU A 298 -1.52 7.89 19.54
C LEU A 298 -1.40 7.35 18.11
N LEU A 299 -0.45 7.86 17.31
CA LEU A 299 -0.23 7.37 15.94
C LEU A 299 0.16 5.89 15.92
N ASN A 300 0.91 5.41 16.90
CA ASN A 300 1.35 4.00 16.95
C ASN A 300 0.20 3.03 17.21
N ILE A 301 -0.77 3.40 18.05
CA ILE A 301 -1.91 2.53 18.39
C ILE A 301 -3.04 2.57 17.35
N MET A 302 -3.14 3.64 16.55
CA MET A 302 -4.16 3.75 15.50
C MET A 302 -3.94 2.69 14.42
N GLN A 303 -5.00 1.97 14.08
CA GLN A 303 -5.04 1.08 12.91
C GLN A 303 -5.78 1.79 11.77
N PRO A 304 -5.20 1.84 10.57
CA PRO A 304 -5.87 2.45 9.44
C PRO A 304 -6.91 1.47 8.85
N THR A 305 -8.06 1.98 8.43
CA THR A 305 -9.07 1.24 7.65
C THR A 305 -8.78 1.23 6.15
N HIS A 306 -7.79 2.02 5.71
CA HIS A 306 -7.35 2.17 4.34
C HIS A 306 -5.81 2.16 4.26
N PHE A 307 -5.24 2.19 3.07
CA PHE A 307 -3.81 2.38 2.92
C PHE A 307 -3.39 3.80 3.34
N SER A 308 -2.69 3.89 4.48
CA SER A 308 -2.14 5.14 5.00
C SER A 308 -0.63 5.24 4.76
N PRO A 309 -0.14 6.09 3.84
CA PRO A 309 1.29 6.30 3.66
C PRO A 309 1.97 6.91 4.89
N LEU A 310 1.22 7.62 5.73
CA LEU A 310 1.76 8.24 6.96
C LEU A 310 2.22 7.17 7.97
N LYS A 311 1.65 5.97 7.93
CA LYS A 311 2.08 4.83 8.76
C LYS A 311 3.35 4.15 8.24
N LEU A 312 3.83 4.52 7.06
CA LEU A 312 5.11 4.08 6.52
C LEU A 312 6.27 5.03 6.86
N VAL A 313 5.99 6.14 7.58
CA VAL A 313 7.03 7.02 8.12
C VAL A 313 7.54 6.43 9.44
N LYS A 314 8.84 6.14 9.51
CA LYS A 314 9.51 5.63 10.70
C LYS A 314 9.68 6.74 11.73
N ILE A 315 8.83 6.73 12.76
CA ILE A 315 8.90 7.69 13.86
C ILE A 315 9.78 7.12 14.97
N ASP A 316 11.09 7.07 14.71
CA ASP A 316 12.09 6.67 15.70
C ASP A 316 12.52 7.85 16.61
N GLU A 317 13.37 7.56 17.60
CA GLU A 317 13.86 8.59 18.51
C GLU A 317 14.61 9.72 17.79
N LYS A 318 15.31 9.41 16.68
CA LYS A 318 16.01 10.41 15.86
C LYS A 318 15.02 11.37 15.22
N LEU A 319 13.93 10.87 14.65
CA LEU A 319 12.89 11.71 14.08
C LEU A 319 12.18 12.52 15.17
N VAL A 320 11.86 11.91 16.32
CA VAL A 320 11.25 12.61 17.45
C VAL A 320 12.15 13.76 17.92
N GLN A 321 13.45 13.52 18.08
CA GLN A 321 14.41 14.56 18.42
C GLN A 321 14.42 15.67 17.37
N ARG A 322 14.42 15.32 16.07
CA ARG A 322 14.37 16.29 14.98
C ARG A 322 13.09 17.13 14.98
N LEU A 323 11.94 16.55 15.34
CA LEU A 323 10.66 17.25 15.47
C LEU A 323 10.62 18.18 16.69
N ILE A 324 11.33 17.83 17.76
CA ILE A 324 11.41 18.63 19.00
C ILE A 324 12.41 19.77 18.84
N SER A 325 13.61 19.47 18.33
CA SER A 325 14.68 20.45 18.10
C SER A 325 14.14 21.54 17.18
N SER A 326 14.23 22.80 17.62
CA SER A 326 13.76 23.91 16.81
C SER A 326 14.62 24.02 15.54
N VAL A 327 14.02 24.56 14.49
CA VAL A 327 14.74 24.94 13.25
C VAL A 327 15.88 25.93 13.56
N ALA A 328 15.87 26.57 14.74
CA ALA A 328 16.86 27.55 15.17
C ALA A 328 18.17 26.99 15.76
N THR A 329 18.28 25.68 16.02
CA THR A 329 19.44 25.13 16.79
C THR A 329 20.61 24.57 15.97
N PHE A 330 20.58 24.67 14.63
CA PHE A 330 21.67 24.19 13.76
C PHE A 330 21.94 25.17 12.62
N ALA A 331 22.10 26.46 12.97
CA ALA A 331 22.66 27.48 12.09
C ALA A 331 24.16 27.61 12.37
#